data_AF-A0A8B7B9K7-F1
#
_entry.id   AF-A0A8B7B9K7-F1
#
_cell.length_a   1.000
_cell.length_b   1.000
_cell.length_c   1.000
_cell.angle_alpha   90.00
_cell.angle_beta   90.00
_cell.angle_gamma   90.00
#
_symmetry.space_group_name_H-M   'P 1'
#
loop_
_entity.id
_entity.type
_entity.pdbx_description
1 polymer ?
#
loop_
_entity_poly.entity_id
_entity_poly.type
_entity_poly.pdbx_seq_one_letter_code
_entity_poly.pdbx_strand_id
1 'polypeptide(L)' 'MSAKKSPEELKSIFEKYAAKEGDPDQLSKNELKLLIQTEFPNLLKDPSTIDDLFQELDKNGDGEVSLEEFQVLVKKISQ' A
#
# COMPACT_ATOMS: atom_id res chain seq x y z
N MET A 1 19.30 -8.82 9.89
CA MET A 1 17.92 -9.19 10.30
C MET A 1 17.00 -8.71 9.21
N SER A 2 16.57 -9.58 8.30
CA SER A 2 15.65 -9.19 7.23
C SER A 2 14.25 -9.11 7.85
N ALA A 3 13.83 -7.92 8.25
CA ALA A 3 12.51 -7.71 8.84
C ALA A 3 11.44 -7.94 7.75
N LYS A 4 10.95 -9.18 7.64
CA LYS A 4 9.70 -9.46 6.95
C LYS A 4 8.58 -8.94 7.86
N LYS A 5 7.95 -7.84 7.47
CA LYS A 5 6.80 -7.30 8.20
C LYS A 5 5.68 -8.34 8.19
N SER A 6 5.11 -8.62 9.35
CA SER A 6 4.01 -9.57 9.48
C SER A 6 2.72 -9.00 8.87
N PRO A 7 1.78 -9.85 8.42
CA PRO A 7 0.49 -9.39 7.89
C PRO A 7 -0.26 -8.46 8.86
N GLU A 8 -0.13 -8.70 10.17
CA GLU A 8 -0.74 -7.89 11.23
C GLU A 8 -0.13 -6.48 11.33
N GLU A 9 1.20 -6.37 11.19
CA GLU A 9 1.86 -5.05 11.15
C GLU A 9 1.48 -4.29 9.89
N LEU A 10 1.34 -4.99 8.76
CA LEU A 10 0.96 -4.38 7.48
C LEU A 10 -0.48 -3.88 7.50
N LYS A 11 -1.38 -4.62 8.15
CA LYS A 11 -2.74 -4.15 8.41
C LYS A 11 -2.73 -2.90 9.32
N SER A 12 -1.97 -2.92 10.41
CA SER A 12 -1.89 -1.77 11.32
C SER A 12 -1.32 -0.53 10.64
N ILE A 13 -0.33 -0.72 9.76
CA ILE A 13 0.23 0.31 8.90
C ILE A 13 -0.85 0.83 7.94
N PHE A 14 -1.55 -0.06 7.24
CA PHE A 14 -2.63 0.31 6.32
C PHE A 14 -3.66 1.21 7.03
N GLU A 15 -4.22 0.76 8.14
CA GLU A 15 -5.23 1.51 8.92
C GLU A 15 -4.68 2.87 9.38
N LYS A 16 -3.40 2.95 9.77
CA LYS A 16 -2.75 4.19 10.17
C LYS A 16 -2.62 5.20 9.02
N TYR A 17 -2.39 4.74 7.79
CA TYR A 17 -2.25 5.61 6.63
C TYR A 17 -3.59 5.95 5.99
N ALA A 18 -4.54 5.01 5.92
CA ALA A 18 -5.90 5.21 5.40
C ALA A 18 -6.73 6.17 6.29
N ALA A 19 -6.52 6.13 7.61
CA ALA A 19 -7.17 7.06 8.52
C ALA A 19 -6.61 8.51 8.46
N LYS A 20 -5.77 8.87 7.47
CA LYS A 20 -5.23 10.23 7.34
C LYS A 20 -6.16 11.15 6.57
N GLU A 21 -6.66 10.70 5.42
CA GLU A 21 -7.49 11.50 4.52
C GLU A 21 -8.52 10.63 3.79
N GLY A 22 -9.77 11.09 3.71
CA GLY A 22 -10.80 10.37 2.96
C GLY A 22 -11.40 9.21 3.75
N ASP A 23 -11.42 8.03 3.14
CA ASP A 23 -12.03 6.82 3.69
C ASP A 23 -11.03 6.02 4.57
N PRO A 24 -11.35 5.76 5.85
CA PRO A 24 -10.40 5.10 6.76
C PRO A 24 -10.17 3.62 6.44
N ASP A 25 -10.97 3.01 5.55
CA ASP A 25 -10.88 1.62 5.14
C ASP A 25 -10.21 1.45 3.76
N GLN A 26 -9.86 2.56 3.07
CA GLN A 26 -9.17 2.55 1.79
C GLN A 26 -7.97 3.49 1.78
N LEU A 27 -6.95 3.17 0.97
CA LEU A 27 -5.82 4.05 0.74
C LEU A 27 -6.02 4.84 -0.53
N SER A 28 -6.10 6.15 -0.40
CA SER A 28 -5.96 7.06 -1.52
C SER A 28 -4.56 6.91 -2.15
N LYS A 29 -4.42 7.28 -3.43
CA LYS A 29 -3.13 7.24 -4.15
C LYS A 29 -1.99 7.95 -3.41
N ASN A 30 -2.29 9.07 -2.76
CA ASN A 30 -1.31 9.82 -1.97
C ASN A 30 -0.89 9.07 -0.70
N GLU A 31 -1.83 8.41 -0.03
CA GLU A 31 -1.58 7.66 1.20
C GLU A 31 -0.79 6.39 0.90
N LEU A 32 -1.18 5.66 -0.17
CA LEU A 32 -0.42 4.51 -0.65
C LEU A 32 1.02 4.94 -0.99
N LYS A 33 1.19 6.05 -1.72
CA LYS A 33 2.54 6.58 -2.04
C LYS A 33 3.36 6.82 -0.78
N LEU A 34 2.78 7.48 0.23
CA LEU A 34 3.46 7.79 1.47
C LEU A 34 3.81 6.51 2.26
N LEU A 35 2.88 5.57 2.35
CA LEU A 35 3.07 4.27 2.97
C LEU A 35 4.23 3.54 2.31
N ILE A 36 4.23 3.43 0.98
CA ILE A 36 5.28 2.70 0.26
C ILE A 36 6.64 3.39 0.41
N GLN A 37 6.71 4.72 0.29
CA GLN A 37 7.98 5.44 0.47
C GLN A 37 8.55 5.32 1.89
N THR A 38 7.68 5.25 2.91
CA THR A 38 8.11 5.20 4.31
C THR A 38 8.42 3.77 4.75
N GLU A 39 7.52 2.84 4.43
CA GLU A 39 7.54 1.47 4.92
C GLU A 39 8.30 0.52 3.99
N PHE A 40 8.32 0.83 2.69
CA PHE A 40 8.90 0.02 1.64
C PHE A 40 9.74 0.84 0.65
N PRO A 41 10.76 1.59 1.12
CA PRO A 41 11.58 2.43 0.26
C PRO A 41 12.30 1.63 -0.85
N ASN A 42 12.47 0.33 -0.68
CA ASN A 42 13.08 -0.57 -1.67
C ASN A 42 12.09 -1.12 -2.71
N LEU A 43 10.79 -0.97 -2.48
CA LEU A 43 9.75 -1.49 -3.37
C LEU A 43 9.62 -0.63 -4.62
N LEU A 44 9.79 0.69 -4.48
CA LEU A 44 9.76 1.64 -5.59
C LEU A 44 11.09 2.38 -5.67
N LYS A 45 11.84 2.09 -6.73
CA LYS A 45 13.08 2.81 -7.05
C LYS A 45 12.78 4.20 -7.63
N ASP A 46 11.61 4.38 -8.24
CA ASP A 46 11.22 5.61 -8.92
C ASP A 46 9.80 6.03 -8.51
N PRO A 47 9.53 7.34 -8.36
CA PRO A 47 8.21 7.84 -8.01
C PRO A 47 7.16 7.60 -9.12
N SER A 48 7.60 7.42 -10.37
CA SER A 48 6.70 7.13 -11.50
C SER A 48 6.06 5.74 -11.40
N THR A 49 6.68 4.80 -10.69
CA THR A 49 6.14 3.45 -10.55
C THR A 49 5.06 3.33 -9.47
N ILE A 50 4.83 4.38 -8.66
CA ILE A 50 3.65 4.45 -7.79
C ILE A 50 2.37 4.39 -8.62
N ASP A 51 2.30 5.14 -9.72
CA ASP A 51 1.09 5.25 -10.54
C ASP A 51 0.73 3.89 -11.16
N ASP A 52 1.72 3.23 -11.75
CA ASP A 52 1.56 1.88 -12.31
C ASP A 52 1.20 0.86 -11.23
N LEU A 53 1.85 0.94 -10.05
CA LEU A 53 1.53 0.05 -8.93
C LEU A 53 0.11 0.30 -8.42
N PHE A 54 -0.29 1.56 -8.31
CA PHE A 54 -1.63 1.96 -7.88
C PHE A 54 -2.67 1.38 -8.83
N GLN A 55 -2.52 1.60 -10.15
CA GLN A 55 -3.39 1.00 -11.16
C GLN A 55 -3.35 -0.54 -11.16
N GLU A 56 -2.23 -1.14 -10.76
CA GLU A 56 -2.16 -2.60 -10.65
C GLU A 56 -2.97 -3.12 -9.46
N LEU A 57 -3.02 -2.37 -8.35
CA LEU A 57 -3.71 -2.73 -7.13
C LEU A 57 -5.20 -2.37 -7.15
N ASP A 58 -5.54 -1.18 -7.65
CA ASP A 58 -6.91 -0.68 -7.87
C ASP A 58 -7.58 -1.50 -9.00
N LYS A 59 -8.11 -2.67 -8.62
CA LYS A 59 -8.75 -3.62 -9.52
C LYS A 59 -10.21 -3.29 -9.76
N ASN A 60 -10.87 -2.70 -8.76
CA ASN A 60 -12.25 -2.24 -8.87
C ASN A 60 -12.36 -0.93 -9.67
N GLY A 61 -11.27 -0.17 -9.81
CA GLY A 61 -11.22 1.09 -10.53
C GLY A 61 -11.94 2.22 -9.81
N ASP A 62 -12.04 2.16 -8.47
CA ASP A 62 -12.69 3.20 -7.67
C ASP A 62 -11.75 4.39 -7.39
N GLY A 63 -10.47 4.27 -7.73
CA GLY A 63 -9.47 5.30 -7.49
C GLY A 63 -8.92 5.29 -6.07
N GLU A 64 -9.19 4.23 -5.30
CA GLU A 64 -8.68 3.97 -3.96
C GLU A 64 -8.15 2.51 -3.89
N VAL A 65 -7.40 2.16 -2.83
CA VAL A 65 -6.90 0.79 -2.64
C VAL A 65 -7.45 0.24 -1.35
N SER A 66 -8.37 -0.71 -1.47
CA SER A 66 -8.96 -1.41 -0.33
C SER A 66 -7.93 -2.30 0.39
N LEU A 67 -8.27 -2.71 1.62
CA LEU A 67 -7.45 -3.66 2.38
C LEU A 67 -7.23 -4.98 1.60
N GLU A 68 -8.23 -5.45 0.86
CA GLU A 68 -8.14 -6.66 0.05
C GLU A 68 -7.13 -6.51 -1.11
N GLU A 69 -7.15 -5.37 -1.79
CA GLU A 69 -6.21 -5.04 -2.86
C GLU A 69 -4.80 -4.85 -2.31
N PHE A 70 -4.66 -4.17 -1.16
CA PHE A 70 -3.38 -4.03 -0.48
C PHE A 70 -2.78 -5.38 -0.06
N GLN A 71 -3.59 -6.36 0.37
CA GLN A 71 -3.10 -7.70 0.69
C GLN A 71 -2.45 -8.41 -0.52
N VAL A 72 -2.86 -8.10 -1.75
CA VAL A 72 -2.21 -8.63 -2.97
C VAL A 72 -0.78 -8.11 -3.06
N LEU A 73 -0.55 -6.83 -2.76
CA LEU A 73 0.79 -6.26 -2.68
C LEU A 73 1.62 -6.97 -1.61
N VAL A 74 1.06 -7.12 -0.41
CA VAL A 74 1.71 -7.79 0.74
C VAL A 74 2.15 -9.21 0.38
N LYS A 75 1.31 -9.96 -0.34
CA LYS A 75 1.65 -11.30 -0.82
C LYS A 75 2.80 -11.26 -1.82
N LYS A 76 2.82 -10.30 -2.76
CA LYS A 76 3.92 -10.14 -3.73
C LYS A 76 5.26 -9.83 -3.07
N ILE A 77 5.29 -9.00 -2.03
CA ILE A 77 6.53 -8.62 -1.33
C ILE A 77 7.02 -9.69 -0.33
N SER A 78 6.12 -10.56 0.14
CA SER A 78 6.45 -11.60 1.11
C SER A 78 6.96 -12.90 0.47
N GLN A 79 6.73 -13.09 -0.83
CA GLN A 79 7.30 -14.20 -1.62
C GLN A 79 8.81 -14.02 -1.85
#